data_AF-A0AAU3IZC9-F1
#
_entry.id   AF-A0AAU3IZC9-F1
#
_cell.length_a   1.000
_cell.length_b   1.000
_cell.length_c   1.000
_cell.angle_alpha   90.00
_cell.angle_beta   90.00
_cell.angle_gamma   90.00
#
_symmetry.space_group_name_H-M   'P 1'
#
loop_
_entity.id
_entity.type
_entity.pdbx_description
1 polymer ?
#
loop_
_entity_poly.entity_id
_entity_poly.type
_entity_poly.pdbx_seq_one_letter_code
_entity_poly.pdbx_strand_id
1 'polypeptide(L)'
;MGATLDPVLRATLGLDLAVLYGATIGPVDEIGPRTAVLAADHADVVLVEPGMPCISARQVAETLVHVPHRLLALGAADGYDAHAVARAVRESLR
;
A
#
# COMPACT_ATOMS: atom_id res chain seq x y z
N MET A 1 1.33 10.79 6.14
CA MET A 1 1.53 10.95 7.60
C MET A 1 2.77 10.16 8.00
N GLY A 2 3.82 10.79 8.54
CA GLY A 2 5.15 10.18 8.71
C GLY A 2 5.22 8.95 9.64
N ALA A 3 4.25 8.77 10.53
CA ALA A 3 4.25 7.68 11.52
C ALA A 3 4.18 6.27 10.92
N THR A 4 3.62 6.09 9.71
CA THR A 4 3.52 4.78 9.06
C THR A 4 4.72 4.44 8.17
N LEU A 5 5.53 5.44 7.77
CA LEU A 5 6.62 5.21 6.82
C LEU A 5 7.75 4.36 7.40
N ASP A 6 8.20 4.69 8.61
CA ASP A 6 9.32 3.98 9.25
C ASP A 6 9.02 2.49 9.53
N PRO A 7 7.83 2.10 10.05
CA PRO A 7 7.42 0.70 10.11
C PRO A 7 7.38 0.00 8.75
N VAL A 8 6.86 0.66 7.70
CA VAL A 8 6.79 0.09 6.34
C VAL A 8 8.18 -0.15 5.79
N LEU A 9 9.08 0.82 5.86
CA LEU A 9 10.46 0.66 5.38
C LEU A 9 11.21 -0.46 6.10
N ARG A 10 10.99 -0.62 7.42
CA ARG A 10 11.54 -1.77 8.15
C ARG A 10 10.93 -3.10 7.73
N ALA A 11 9.62 -3.12 7.49
CA ALA A 11 8.89 -4.33 7.10
C ALA A 11 9.28 -4.83 5.69
N THR A 12 9.62 -3.92 4.79
CA THR A 12 9.92 -4.21 3.37
C THR A 12 11.40 -4.29 3.04
N LEU A 13 12.27 -4.08 4.02
CA LEU A 13 13.72 -4.11 3.86
C LEU A 13 14.19 -5.46 3.28
N GLY A 14 14.85 -5.41 2.13
CA GLY A 14 15.37 -6.59 1.43
C GLY A 14 14.35 -7.38 0.61
N LEU A 15 13.13 -6.87 0.43
CA LEU A 15 12.13 -7.46 -0.47
C LEU A 15 12.22 -6.83 -1.86
N ASP A 16 11.91 -7.61 -2.89
CA ASP A 16 11.84 -7.14 -4.28
C ASP A 16 10.45 -6.50 -4.54
N LEU A 17 10.28 -5.27 -4.06
CA LEU A 17 9.05 -4.51 -4.19
C LEU A 17 9.32 -3.01 -4.24
N ALA A 18 8.32 -2.23 -4.67
CA ALA A 18 8.34 -0.78 -4.61
C ALA A 18 7.52 -0.27 -3.42
N VAL A 19 8.07 0.68 -2.66
CA VAL A 19 7.33 1.42 -1.62
C VAL A 19 6.96 2.79 -2.14
N LEU A 20 5.67 3.07 -2.26
CA LEU A 20 5.14 4.39 -2.61
C LEU A 20 4.68 5.10 -1.34
N TYR A 21 5.17 6.32 -1.12
CA TYR A 21 4.80 7.13 0.04
C TYR A 21 3.90 8.30 -0.35
N GLY A 22 2.65 8.29 0.11
CA GLY A 22 1.73 9.43 0.02
C GLY A 22 2.14 10.55 0.98
N ALA A 23 2.98 11.47 0.50
CA ALA A 23 3.48 12.59 1.29
C ALA A 23 2.41 13.67 1.59
N THR A 24 1.30 13.67 0.83
CA THR A 24 0.25 14.68 0.90
C THR A 24 -0.98 14.16 1.62
N ILE A 25 -1.51 14.96 2.57
CA ILE A 25 -2.84 14.73 3.14
C ILE A 25 -3.84 15.40 2.20
N GLY A 26 -4.55 14.63 1.39
CA GLY A 26 -5.39 15.13 0.29
C GLY A 26 -5.91 14.00 -0.58
N PRO A 27 -6.48 14.29 -1.78
CA PRO A 27 -6.86 13.23 -2.70
C PRO A 27 -5.64 12.37 -3.02
N VAL A 28 -5.86 11.05 -3.11
CA VAL A 28 -4.82 10.07 -3.44
C VAL A 28 -4.18 10.42 -4.77
N ASP A 29 -2.86 10.30 -4.86
CA ASP A 29 -2.16 10.38 -6.14
C ASP A 29 -2.60 9.20 -7.02
N GLU A 30 -3.19 9.50 -8.17
CA GLU A 30 -3.68 8.49 -9.11
C GLU A 30 -2.57 8.01 -10.07
N ILE A 31 -1.53 8.82 -10.28
CA ILE A 31 -0.49 8.54 -11.28
C ILE A 31 0.51 7.54 -10.73
N GLY A 32 1.08 7.79 -9.55
CA GLY A 32 2.11 6.95 -8.94
C GLY A 32 1.71 5.47 -8.84
N PRO A 33 0.56 5.14 -8.23
CA PRO A 33 0.09 3.76 -8.12
C PRO A 33 -0.11 3.11 -9.49
N ARG A 34 -0.71 3.83 -10.45
CA ARG A 34 -0.95 3.29 -11.80
C ARG A 34 0.36 2.99 -12.52
N THR A 35 1.34 3.90 -12.44
CA THR A 35 2.66 3.70 -13.03
C THR A 35 3.38 2.49 -12.41
N ALA A 36 3.32 2.34 -11.08
CA ALA A 36 3.96 1.22 -10.39
C ALA A 36 3.33 -0.13 -10.75
N VAL A 37 2.00 -0.22 -10.77
CA VAL A 37 1.26 -1.43 -11.14
C VAL A 37 1.55 -1.83 -12.59
N LEU A 38 1.58 -0.87 -13.51
CA LEU A 38 1.90 -1.15 -14.92
C LEU A 38 3.35 -1.57 -15.17
N ALA A 39 4.27 -1.23 -14.26
CA ALA A 39 5.67 -1.63 -14.35
C ALA A 39 5.94 -3.02 -13.75
N ALA A 40 5.00 -3.57 -12.97
CA ALA A 40 5.10 -4.88 -12.36
C ALA A 40 4.57 -5.98 -13.29
N ASP A 41 5.20 -7.15 -13.26
CA ASP A 41 4.70 -8.34 -13.98
C ASP A 41 3.41 -8.89 -13.33
N HIS A 42 3.34 -8.83 -12.00
CA HIS A 42 2.15 -9.08 -11.17
C HIS A 42 2.04 -8.01 -10.08
N ALA A 43 0.84 -7.50 -9.83
CA ALA A 43 0.62 -6.39 -8.91
C ALA A 43 -0.20 -6.78 -7.68
N ASP A 44 0.51 -6.94 -6.56
CA ASP A 44 -0.08 -7.03 -5.21
C ASP A 44 0.15 -5.71 -4.47
N VAL A 45 -0.93 -4.96 -4.26
CA VAL A 45 -0.91 -3.62 -3.66
C VAL A 45 -1.31 -3.71 -2.19
N VAL A 46 -0.40 -3.36 -1.29
CA VAL A 46 -0.68 -3.22 0.15
C VAL A 46 -0.75 -1.73 0.50
N LEU A 47 -1.94 -1.27 0.88
CA LEU A 47 -2.21 0.11 1.26
C LEU A 47 -2.22 0.23 2.79
N VAL A 48 -1.35 1.08 3.35
CA VAL A 48 -1.21 1.28 4.80
C VAL A 48 -1.59 2.73 5.14
N GLU A 49 -2.70 2.93 5.85
CA GLU A 49 -3.21 4.26 6.20
C GLU A 49 -3.51 4.35 7.69
N PRO A 50 -3.05 5.38 8.44
CA PRO A 50 -3.16 5.49 9.90
C PRO A 50 -4.59 5.72 10.46
N GLY A 51 -5.63 5.68 9.62
CA GLY A 51 -7.00 6.00 9.98
C GLY A 51 -8.01 4.89 9.68
N MET A 52 -9.31 5.24 9.71
CA MET A 52 -10.36 4.31 9.33
C MET A 52 -10.22 3.91 7.85
N PRO A 53 -10.16 2.59 7.56
CA PRO A 53 -10.00 2.09 6.21
C PRO A 53 -11.30 2.30 5.44
N CYS A 54 -11.35 3.28 4.53
CA CYS A 54 -12.46 3.32 3.56
C CYS A 54 -12.22 4.28 2.40
N ILE A 55 -11.60 5.45 2.63
CA ILE A 55 -11.57 6.50 1.61
C ILE A 55 -10.44 6.27 0.61
N SER A 56 -9.20 6.12 1.08
CA SER A 56 -8.07 5.96 0.16
C SER A 56 -8.06 4.59 -0.51
N ALA A 57 -8.45 3.52 0.18
CA ALA A 57 -8.67 2.20 -0.42
C ALA A 57 -9.63 2.24 -1.63
N ARG A 58 -10.78 2.92 -1.52
CA ARG A 58 -11.72 3.07 -2.63
C ARG A 58 -11.09 3.86 -3.79
N GLN A 59 -10.39 4.95 -3.50
CA GLN A 59 -9.74 5.77 -4.54
C GLN A 59 -8.63 5.02 -5.28
N VAL A 60 -7.85 4.20 -4.56
CA VAL A 60 -6.83 3.33 -5.16
C VAL A 60 -7.48 2.26 -6.05
N ALA A 61 -8.54 1.61 -5.57
CA ALA A 61 -9.27 0.62 -6.37
C ALA A 61 -9.87 1.23 -7.65
N GLU A 62 -10.45 2.44 -7.55
CA GLU A 62 -10.98 3.18 -8.71
C GLU A 62 -9.88 3.53 -9.71
N THR A 63 -8.72 4.00 -9.22
CA THR A 63 -7.55 4.34 -10.05
C THR A 63 -7.03 3.12 -10.82
N LEU A 64 -7.07 1.95 -10.18
CA LEU A 64 -6.51 0.71 -10.71
C LEU A 64 -7.54 -0.19 -11.40
N VAL A 65 -8.80 0.25 -11.52
CA VAL A 65 -9.91 -0.56 -12.05
C VAL A 65 -9.65 -1.17 -13.44
N HIS A 66 -8.80 -0.51 -14.23
CA HIS A 66 -8.45 -0.95 -15.59
C HIS A 66 -7.16 -1.76 -15.67
N VAL A 67 -6.53 -2.09 -14.55
CA VAL A 67 -5.28 -2.84 -14.50
C VAL A 67 -5.45 -4.04 -13.57
N PRO A 68 -5.03 -5.26 -13.97
CA PRO A 68 -5.08 -6.41 -13.07
C PRO A 68 -4.25 -6.16 -11.82
N HIS A 69 -4.88 -6.25 -10.64
CA HIS A 69 -4.21 -6.08 -9.36
C HIS A 69 -4.98 -6.78 -8.23
N ARG A 70 -4.30 -7.07 -7.13
CA ARG A 70 -4.90 -7.40 -5.84
C ARG A 70 -4.64 -6.23 -4.88
N LEU A 71 -5.65 -5.85 -4.09
CA LEU A 71 -5.55 -4.76 -3.13
C LEU A 71 -5.86 -5.27 -1.72
N LEU A 72 -4.89 -5.10 -0.81
CA LEU A 72 -5.06 -5.30 0.62
C LEU A 72 -4.92 -3.95 1.32
N ALA A 73 -5.98 -3.50 2.01
CA ALA A 73 -5.96 -2.27 2.79
C ALA A 73 -5.79 -2.59 4.28
N LEU A 74 -4.74 -2.03 4.90
CA LEU A 74 -4.43 -2.12 6.32
C LEU A 74 -4.78 -0.79 7.01
N GLY A 75 -5.75 -0.85 7.92
CA GLY A 75 -6.23 0.28 8.70
C GLY A 75 -5.98 0.12 10.21
N ALA A 76 -6.62 0.98 11.00
CA ALA A 76 -6.26 1.14 12.42
C ALA A 76 -6.61 -0.08 13.27
N ALA A 77 -7.54 -0.90 12.79
CA ALA A 77 -7.91 -2.16 13.41
C ALA A 77 -6.83 -3.25 13.24
N ASP A 78 -5.98 -3.14 12.22
CA ASP A 78 -4.97 -4.15 11.87
C ASP A 78 -3.63 -3.94 12.59
N GLY A 79 -3.43 -2.76 13.18
CA GLY A 79 -2.17 -2.34 13.80
C GLY A 79 -1.12 -1.91 12.76
N TYR A 80 -0.43 -0.79 13.01
CA TYR A 80 0.62 -0.26 12.11
C TYR A 80 2.04 -0.60 12.56
N ASP A 81 2.20 -1.59 13.45
CA ASP A 81 3.53 -2.02 13.81
C ASP A 81 4.21 -2.75 12.63
N ALA A 82 5.53 -2.75 12.65
CA ALA A 82 6.33 -3.32 11.55
C ALA A 82 6.08 -4.82 11.36
N HIS A 83 5.65 -5.56 12.39
CA HIS A 83 5.36 -6.99 12.28
C HIS A 83 4.03 -7.26 11.57
N ALA A 84 2.98 -6.50 11.87
CA ALA A 84 1.70 -6.59 11.18
C ALA A 84 1.87 -6.30 9.68
N VAL A 85 2.55 -5.19 9.35
CA VAL A 85 2.86 -4.83 7.96
C VAL A 85 3.72 -5.91 7.28
N ALA A 86 4.78 -6.39 7.95
CA ALA A 86 5.65 -7.41 7.36
C ALA A 86 4.93 -8.74 7.13
N ARG A 87 3.99 -9.12 7.99
CA ARG A 87 3.17 -10.31 7.79
C ARG A 87 2.31 -10.16 6.54
N ALA A 88 1.53 -9.08 6.46
CA ALA A 88 0.63 -8.81 5.35
C ALA A 88 1.38 -8.79 4.01
N VAL A 89 2.50 -8.07 3.92
CA VAL A 89 3.33 -8.03 2.71
C VAL A 89 3.82 -9.43 2.32
N ARG A 90 4.32 -10.23 3.26
CA ARG A 90 4.79 -11.60 2.97
C ARG A 90 3.68 -12.55 2.57
N GLU A 91 2.47 -12.37 3.06
CA GLU A 91 1.30 -13.15 2.66
C GLU A 91 0.83 -12.78 1.26
N SER A 92 0.98 -11.50 0.86
CA SER A 92 0.67 -11.04 -0.49
C SER A 92 1.70 -11.45 -1.55
N LEU A 93 2.96 -11.70 -1.16
CA LEU A 93 4.04 -12.13 -2.06
C LEU A 93 4.05 -13.65 -2.36
N ARG A 94 3.07 -14.42 -1.88
CA ARG A 94 2.98 -15.87 -2.09
C ARG A 94 2.06 -16.23 -3.24
#